data_AF-A0A7S1Y6B9-F1
#
_entry.id   AF-A0A7S1Y6B9-F1
#
_cell.length_a   1.000
_cell.length_b   1.000
_cell.length_c   1.000
_cell.angle_alpha   90.00
_cell.angle_beta   90.00
_cell.angle_gamma   90.00
#
_symmetry.space_group_name_H-M   'P 1'
#
loop_
_entity.id
_entity.type
_entity.pdbx_description
1 polymer ?
#
loop_
_entity_poly.entity_id
_entity_poly.type
_entity_poly.pdbx_seq_one_letter_code
_entity_poly.pdbx_strand_id
1 'polypeptide(L)'
;RSEASRISTSASSSLFLSDDQLEKLLASGRWHPSDMVWPDRVCQTLVSNYGKSVTRGRAVTQLVPTANRNPRRFTPRECASIMGFPRATFQLLDDSEDGGSADDKHTMTWYRAHYRMFGNAVCPPLIAALA
;
A
#
# COMPACT_ATOMS: atom_id res chain seq x y z
N ARG A 1 8.69 -9.11 -31.80
CA ARG A 1 9.12 -8.75 -30.43
C ARG A 1 7.96 -8.04 -29.78
N SER A 2 7.09 -8.82 -29.17
CA SER A 2 5.73 -8.45 -28.76
C SER A 2 5.54 -8.98 -27.34
N GLU A 3 5.63 -8.12 -26.33
CA GLU A 3 5.09 -8.40 -24.99
C GLU A 3 5.07 -7.11 -24.15
N ALA A 4 4.33 -6.12 -24.65
CA ALA A 4 3.76 -5.10 -23.78
C ALA A 4 2.51 -5.70 -23.12
N SER A 5 2.71 -6.67 -22.24
CA SER A 5 1.64 -7.32 -21.49
C SER A 5 1.15 -6.37 -20.39
N ARG A 6 0.08 -5.65 -20.73
CA ARG A 6 -1.06 -5.35 -19.85
C ARG A 6 -0.70 -4.99 -18.40
N ILE A 7 -0.31 -3.73 -18.18
CA ILE A 7 -0.54 -3.11 -16.87
C ILE A 7 -2.06 -2.90 -16.77
N SER A 8 -2.77 -3.91 -16.27
CA SER A 8 -4.18 -3.78 -15.90
C SER A 8 -4.27 -2.83 -14.71
N THR A 9 -4.51 -1.55 -14.97
CA THR A 9 -4.67 -0.49 -13.97
C THR A 9 -6.04 -0.53 -13.30
N SER A 10 -6.62 -1.71 -13.05
CA SER A 10 -7.81 -1.83 -12.21
C SER A 10 -7.35 -1.89 -10.75
N ALA A 11 -7.11 -0.71 -10.15
CA ALA A 11 -6.91 -0.63 -8.71
C ALA A 11 -8.14 -1.26 -8.02
N SER A 12 -7.92 -2.33 -7.25
CA SER A 12 -8.98 -3.03 -6.51
C SER A 12 -9.73 -2.03 -5.63
N SER A 13 -11.07 -2.07 -5.65
CA SER A 13 -11.97 -1.24 -4.85
C SER A 13 -11.58 -1.23 -3.37
N SER A 14 -11.07 -2.36 -2.87
CA SER A 14 -10.65 -2.56 -1.48
C SER A 14 -9.53 -1.62 -0.99
N LEU A 15 -8.70 -1.08 -1.89
CA LEU A 15 -7.61 -0.16 -1.51
C LEU A 15 -8.09 1.24 -1.18
N PHE A 16 -9.22 1.65 -1.75
CA PHE A 16 -9.81 2.96 -1.55
C PHE A 16 -10.41 3.05 -0.14
N LEU A 17 -10.41 4.26 0.41
CA LEU A 17 -11.18 4.55 1.62
C LEU A 17 -12.66 4.63 1.28
N SER A 18 -13.49 3.98 2.09
CA SER A 18 -14.94 4.26 2.06
C SER A 18 -15.21 5.65 2.64
N ASP A 19 -16.37 6.22 2.32
CA ASP A 19 -16.77 7.54 2.82
C ASP A 19 -16.77 7.57 4.36
N ASP A 20 -17.32 6.54 5.00
CA ASP A 20 -17.27 6.39 6.47
C ASP A 20 -15.84 6.36 7.04
N GLN A 21 -14.89 5.73 6.32
CA GLN A 21 -13.50 5.66 6.77
C GLN A 21 -12.82 7.01 6.64
N LEU A 22 -13.13 7.75 5.57
CA LEU A 22 -12.62 9.09 5.34
C LEU A 22 -13.18 10.08 6.37
N GLU A 23 -14.48 10.04 6.65
CA GLU A 23 -15.11 10.87 7.67
C GLU A 23 -14.50 10.62 9.06
N LYS A 24 -14.34 9.35 9.44
CA LYS A 24 -13.67 8.99 10.71
C LYS A 24 -12.22 9.44 10.78
N LEU A 25 -11.51 9.39 9.64
CA LEU A 25 -10.13 9.86 9.55
C LEU A 25 -10.05 11.38 9.76
N LEU A 26 -10.91 12.14 9.07
CA LEU A 26 -11.00 13.60 9.21
C LEU A 26 -11.42 14.01 10.63
N ALA A 27 -12.41 13.33 11.20
CA ALA A 27 -12.88 13.57 12.57
C ALA A 27 -11.82 13.25 13.64
N SER A 28 -10.85 12.38 13.35
CA SER A 28 -9.80 12.02 14.30
C SER A 28 -8.83 13.17 14.62
N GLY A 29 -8.75 14.19 13.75
CA GLY A 29 -7.85 15.34 13.87
C GLY A 29 -6.34 15.01 13.78
N ARG A 30 -5.98 13.73 13.59
CA ARG A 30 -4.58 13.26 13.57
C ARG A 30 -3.96 13.27 12.17
N TRP A 31 -4.79 13.37 11.14
CA TRP A 31 -4.43 13.36 9.74
C TRP A 31 -5.10 14.52 9.03
N HIS A 32 -4.37 15.20 8.16
CA HIS A 32 -4.87 16.28 7.31
C HIS A 32 -4.66 15.92 5.82
N PRO A 33 -5.47 16.41 4.88
CA PRO A 33 -5.24 16.21 3.44
C PRO A 33 -3.84 16.61 2.95
N SER A 34 -3.17 17.54 3.63
CA SER A 34 -1.76 17.89 3.34
C SER A 34 -0.76 16.77 3.66
N ASP A 35 -1.15 15.79 4.47
CA ASP A 35 -0.34 14.62 4.84
C ASP A 35 -0.43 13.50 3.79
N MET A 36 -1.13 13.74 2.67
CA MET A 36 -1.11 12.85 1.51
C MET A 36 0.29 12.69 0.93
N VAL A 37 0.50 11.55 0.30
CA VAL A 37 1.76 11.21 -0.36
C VAL A 37 1.81 11.89 -1.72
N TRP A 38 2.87 12.65 -1.96
CA TRP A 38 3.11 13.31 -3.24
C TRP A 38 4.48 12.89 -3.79
N PRO A 39 4.68 12.86 -5.12
CA PRO A 39 5.95 12.43 -5.73
C PRO A 39 7.18 13.22 -5.28
N ASP A 40 7.00 14.47 -4.88
CA ASP A 40 8.02 15.41 -4.40
C ASP A 40 8.24 15.33 -2.89
N ARG A 41 7.48 14.50 -2.16
CA ARG A 41 7.55 14.39 -0.70
C ARG A 41 8.13 13.07 -0.23
N VAL A 42 8.92 13.16 0.84
CA VAL A 42 9.42 11.98 1.54
C VAL A 42 8.25 11.26 2.22
N CYS A 43 8.13 9.96 1.94
CA CYS A 43 7.13 9.10 2.60
C CYS A 43 7.45 8.93 4.09
N GLN A 44 6.44 8.71 4.92
CA GLN A 44 6.67 8.30 6.30
C GLN A 44 7.11 6.84 6.35
N THR A 45 7.65 6.39 7.47
CA THR A 45 8.06 4.99 7.65
C THR A 45 6.89 4.04 7.36
N LEU A 46 7.13 3.06 6.48
CA LEU A 46 6.17 1.99 6.23
C LEU A 46 6.18 1.04 7.44
N VAL A 47 5.07 1.00 8.17
CA VAL A 47 4.95 0.20 9.39
C VAL A 47 4.20 -1.10 9.12
N SER A 48 4.50 -2.16 9.88
CA SER A 48 3.87 -3.48 9.71
C SER A 48 2.37 -3.51 9.96
N ASN A 49 1.84 -2.52 10.68
CA ASN A 49 0.42 -2.33 10.92
C ASN A 49 -0.29 -1.48 9.84
N TYR A 50 0.39 -1.13 8.75
CA TYR A 50 -0.19 -0.34 7.67
C TYR A 50 -1.48 -1.00 7.13
N GLY A 51 -2.50 -0.17 6.87
CA GLY A 51 -3.82 -0.65 6.40
C GLY A 51 -4.67 -1.39 7.45
N LYS A 52 -4.21 -1.55 8.70
CA LYS A 52 -5.00 -2.20 9.77
C LYS A 52 -6.13 -1.31 10.30
N SER A 53 -5.85 -0.01 10.48
CA SER A 53 -6.83 0.98 10.91
C SER A 53 -6.52 2.34 10.29
N VAL A 54 -7.56 3.06 9.90
CA VAL A 54 -7.45 4.38 9.29
C VAL A 54 -7.28 5.50 10.33
N THR A 55 -7.48 5.26 11.63
CA THR A 55 -7.39 6.34 12.65
C THR A 55 -6.12 6.26 13.49
N ARG A 56 -5.30 5.21 13.31
CA ARG A 56 -4.20 4.89 14.22
C ARG A 56 -2.86 5.54 13.83
N GLY A 57 -2.85 6.87 13.75
CA GLY A 57 -1.63 7.68 13.58
C GLY A 57 -1.10 7.75 12.15
N ARG A 58 -0.30 8.79 11.86
CA ARG A 58 0.06 9.21 10.49
C ARG A 58 0.77 8.15 9.64
N ALA A 59 1.70 7.39 10.25
CA ALA A 59 2.46 6.36 9.52
C ALA A 59 1.59 5.19 9.02
N VAL A 60 0.50 4.87 9.74
CA VAL A 60 -0.46 3.82 9.36
C VAL A 60 -1.43 4.32 8.28
N THR A 61 -1.52 5.64 8.08
CA THR A 61 -2.52 6.34 7.27
C THR A 61 -1.87 7.16 6.16
N GLN A 62 -0.77 6.67 5.58
CA GLN A 62 -0.22 7.25 4.37
C GLN A 62 -1.12 6.90 3.19
N LEU A 63 -1.62 7.92 2.50
CA LEU A 63 -2.62 7.78 1.46
C LEU A 63 -2.15 8.44 0.18
N VAL A 64 -2.41 7.76 -0.94
CA VAL A 64 -2.12 8.24 -2.28
C VAL A 64 -3.32 9.04 -2.78
N PRO A 65 -3.12 10.29 -3.22
CA PRO A 65 -4.18 11.09 -3.81
C PRO A 65 -4.66 10.45 -5.11
N THR A 66 -5.96 10.53 -5.38
CA THR A 66 -6.53 10.10 -6.66
C THR A 66 -7.42 11.20 -7.21
N ALA A 67 -7.46 11.35 -8.54
CA ALA A 67 -8.06 12.52 -9.18
C ALA A 67 -9.58 12.61 -8.97
N ASN A 68 -10.29 11.49 -9.08
CA ASN A 68 -11.76 11.44 -9.12
C ASN A 68 -12.38 10.49 -8.08
N ARG A 69 -11.60 10.05 -7.08
CA ARG A 69 -12.06 9.11 -6.04
C ARG A 69 -11.43 9.45 -4.70
N ASN A 70 -11.93 8.82 -3.65
CA ASN A 70 -11.33 8.92 -2.32
C ASN A 70 -9.84 8.52 -2.36
N PRO A 71 -9.01 9.06 -1.45
CA PRO A 71 -7.64 8.62 -1.32
C PRO A 71 -7.57 7.11 -1.11
N ARG A 72 -6.49 6.50 -1.58
CA ARG A 72 -6.29 5.05 -1.45
C ARG A 72 -5.02 4.73 -0.68
N ARG A 73 -4.96 3.50 -0.20
CA ARG A 73 -3.73 2.92 0.35
C ARG A 73 -2.76 2.58 -0.77
N PHE A 74 -1.48 2.45 -0.42
CA PHE A 74 -0.46 1.93 -1.32
C PHE A 74 -0.78 0.48 -1.72
N THR A 75 -0.51 0.14 -2.96
CA THR A 75 -0.44 -1.26 -3.37
C THR A 75 0.82 -1.92 -2.77
N PRO A 76 0.84 -3.24 -2.57
CA PRO A 76 2.04 -3.96 -2.17
C PRO A 76 3.22 -3.73 -3.12
N ARG A 77 2.94 -3.49 -4.40
CA ARG A 77 3.97 -3.16 -5.37
C ARG A 77 4.56 -1.77 -5.18
N GLU A 78 3.74 -0.79 -4.81
CA GLU A 78 4.22 0.53 -4.41
C GLU A 78 5.02 0.46 -3.11
N CYS A 79 4.57 -0.33 -2.12
CA CYS A 79 5.34 -0.59 -0.91
C CYS A 79 6.72 -1.19 -1.23
N ALA A 80 6.78 -2.17 -2.13
CA ALA A 80 8.04 -2.76 -2.58
C ALA A 80 8.96 -1.69 -3.22
N SER A 81 8.41 -0.81 -4.07
CA SER A 81 9.17 0.28 -4.68
C SER A 81 9.68 1.30 -3.66
N ILE A 82 8.86 1.68 -2.67
CA ILE A 82 9.25 2.60 -1.58
C ILE A 82 10.41 2.00 -0.77
N MET A 83 10.36 0.70 -0.49
CA MET A 83 11.42 0.01 0.24
C MET A 83 12.69 -0.22 -0.61
N GLY A 84 12.64 0.03 -1.92
CA GLY A 84 13.77 -0.14 -2.84
C GLY A 84 13.94 -1.55 -3.40
N PHE A 85 12.90 -2.39 -3.35
CA PHE A 85 12.94 -3.69 -4.03
C PHE A 85 12.90 -3.51 -5.56
N PRO A 86 13.72 -4.28 -6.31
CA PRO A 86 13.82 -4.16 -7.76
C PRO A 86 12.53 -4.62 -8.45
N ARG A 87 11.86 -3.70 -9.15
CA ARG A 87 10.54 -3.95 -9.77
C ARG A 87 10.52 -5.10 -10.79
N ALA A 88 11.64 -5.33 -11.48
CA ALA A 88 11.73 -6.34 -12.55
C ALA A 88 11.91 -7.77 -12.00
N THR A 89 12.57 -7.94 -10.87
CA THR A 89 12.95 -9.25 -10.34
C THR A 89 12.19 -9.62 -9.07
N PHE A 90 11.70 -8.64 -8.31
CA PHE A 90 10.97 -8.89 -7.08
C PHE A 90 9.53 -9.32 -7.37
N GLN A 91 9.18 -10.52 -6.90
CA GLN A 91 7.85 -11.12 -7.05
C GLN A 91 7.08 -10.99 -5.73
N LEU A 92 5.78 -10.69 -5.84
CA LEU A 92 4.88 -10.73 -4.69
C LEU A 92 4.36 -12.15 -4.54
N LEU A 93 3.99 -12.54 -3.33
CA LEU A 93 3.40 -13.86 -3.10
C LEU A 93 2.02 -13.89 -3.74
N ASP A 94 1.73 -14.97 -4.48
CA ASP A 94 0.42 -15.15 -5.09
C ASP A 94 -0.64 -15.40 -4.02
N ASP A 95 -1.87 -14.95 -4.30
CA ASP A 95 -3.03 -15.12 -3.41
C ASP A 95 -3.67 -16.52 -3.56
N SER A 96 -2.98 -17.46 -4.22
CA SER A 96 -3.56 -18.68 -4.78
C SER A 96 -3.36 -19.96 -3.96
N GLU A 97 -2.69 -19.90 -2.81
CA GLU A 97 -2.45 -21.12 -2.01
C GLU A 97 -3.70 -21.64 -1.27
N ASP A 98 -4.70 -20.79 -1.05
CA ASP A 98 -5.99 -21.19 -0.51
C ASP A 98 -7.05 -20.99 -1.60
N GLY A 99 -7.67 -22.07 -2.11
CA GLY A 99 -8.71 -22.05 -3.15
C GLY A 99 -10.04 -21.38 -2.75
N GLY A 100 -9.98 -20.30 -1.96
CA GLY A 100 -11.09 -19.48 -1.52
C GLY A 100 -11.56 -18.54 -2.63
N SER A 101 -12.88 -18.40 -2.74
CA SER A 101 -13.52 -17.46 -3.66
C SER A 101 -12.95 -16.04 -3.51
N ALA A 102 -12.86 -15.31 -4.64
CA ALA A 102 -12.43 -13.91 -4.71
C ALA A 102 -13.39 -12.97 -3.96
N ASP A 103 -13.35 -13.03 -2.63
CA ASP A 103 -14.09 -12.16 -1.72
C ASP A 103 -13.22 -10.95 -1.35
N ASP A 104 -13.85 -9.80 -1.12
CA ASP A 104 -13.16 -8.56 -0.74
C ASP A 104 -12.36 -8.73 0.57
N LYS A 105 -12.83 -9.62 1.45
CA LYS A 105 -12.15 -9.97 2.70
C LYS A 105 -10.86 -10.76 2.47
N HIS A 106 -10.85 -11.65 1.47
CA HIS A 106 -9.66 -12.39 1.07
C HIS A 106 -8.59 -11.43 0.57
N THR A 107 -9.01 -10.55 -0.34
CA THR A 107 -8.14 -9.54 -0.95
C THR A 107 -7.49 -8.64 0.11
N MET A 108 -8.26 -8.14 1.10
CA MET A 108 -7.72 -7.35 2.21
C MET A 108 -6.76 -8.12 3.12
N THR A 109 -6.96 -9.43 3.27
CA THR A 109 -6.05 -10.29 4.05
C THR A 109 -4.70 -10.41 3.36
N TRP A 110 -4.70 -10.62 2.03
CA TRP A 110 -3.51 -10.62 1.20
C TRP A 110 -2.73 -9.31 1.27
N TYR A 111 -3.43 -8.17 1.17
CA TYR A 111 -2.81 -6.85 1.30
C TYR A 111 -2.15 -6.66 2.67
N ARG A 112 -2.84 -7.03 3.75
CA ARG A 112 -2.32 -6.91 5.12
C ARG A 112 -1.11 -7.79 5.37
N ALA A 113 -1.08 -9.00 4.82
CA ALA A 113 0.08 -9.89 4.92
C ALA A 113 1.31 -9.22 4.27
N HIS A 114 1.16 -8.68 3.07
CA HIS A 114 2.23 -7.98 2.37
C HIS A 114 2.68 -6.70 3.09
N TYR A 115 1.74 -5.90 3.60
CA TYR A 115 2.09 -4.71 4.41
C TYR A 115 2.90 -5.07 5.64
N ARG A 116 2.56 -6.19 6.30
CA ARG A 116 3.33 -6.69 7.45
C ARG A 116 4.74 -7.12 7.05
N MET A 117 4.89 -7.79 5.90
CA MET A 117 6.20 -8.19 5.39
C MET A 117 7.08 -6.96 5.10
N PHE A 118 6.57 -6.00 4.34
CA PHE A 118 7.35 -4.80 4.00
C PHE A 118 7.64 -3.92 5.21
N GLY A 119 6.68 -3.73 6.12
CA GLY A 119 6.88 -2.93 7.31
C GLY A 119 7.80 -3.54 8.37
N ASN A 120 8.17 -4.82 8.22
CA ASN A 120 9.18 -5.50 9.04
C ASN A 120 10.51 -5.70 8.30
N ALA A 121 10.54 -5.48 6.98
CA ALA A 121 11.75 -5.65 6.17
C ALA A 121 12.70 -4.47 6.34
N VAL A 122 13.99 -4.70 6.06
CA VAL A 122 14.99 -3.64 5.90
C VAL A 122 15.10 -3.27 4.43
N CYS A 123 15.34 -1.99 4.12
CA CYS A 123 15.47 -1.52 2.75
C CYS A 123 16.67 -2.19 2.05
N PRO A 124 16.48 -2.93 0.93
CA PRO A 124 17.58 -3.60 0.23
C PRO A 124 18.72 -2.67 -0.22
N PRO A 125 18.48 -1.44 -0.71
CA PRO A 125 19.57 -0.52 -1.07
C PRO A 125 20.44 -0.14 0.13
N LEU A 126 19.87 -0.09 1.34
CA LEU A 126 20.63 0.20 2.56
C LEU A 126 21.57 -0.96 2.90
N ILE A 127 21.09 -2.20 2.81
CA ILE A 127 21.93 -3.38 3.02
C ILE A 127 23.01 -3.50 1.94
N ALA A 128 22.67 -3.22 0.69
CA ALA A 128 23.63 -3.23 -0.42
C ALA A 128 24.74 -2.19 -0.26
N ALA A 129 24.49 -1.07 0.42
CA ALA A 129 25.51 -0.06 0.73
C ALA A 129 26.39 -0.43 1.93
N LEU A 130 25.94 -1.35 2.80
CA LEU A 130 26.67 -1.82 3.97
C LEU A 130 27.54 -3.06 3.69
N ALA A 131 27.17 -3.86 2.69
CA ALA A 131 27.84 -5.10 2.29
C ALA A 131 29.05 -4.84 1.37
#